data_AF-I4B0S3-F1
#
_entry.id   AF-I4B0S3-F1
#
_cell.length_a   1.000
_cell.length_b   1.000
_cell.length_c   1.000
_cell.angle_alpha   90.00
_cell.angle_beta   90.00
_cell.angle_gamma   90.00
#
_symmetry.space_group_name_H-M   'P 1'
#
loop_
_entity.id
_entity.type
_entity.pdbx_description
1 polymer ?
#
loop_
_entity_poly.entity_id
_entity_poly.type
_entity_poly.pdbx_seq_one_letter_code
_entity_poly.pdbx_strand_id
1 'polypeptide(L)'
;MTLTSPPSAFGTSPRKRGEAGWGEKRSSRSGVVSFDGIRLTDGRLVYPGLSNTFENYETIPWVSRNKSVWLGAILLVLSIAITVVKIDWSPDDSELDKLAVTVDFGDVVQPFKKKNVKPREEVDEVFGNEFLKDKTPPDPNQEDPRIATAVNAAVGGATMPVDLSPEIRPAYTSEARSAGIEGAVTLEIVISEDGKVLRAKPVGKKLGMGLDEAAAKTYKAKRFKPSIGPAGKAIVVKYYERVKFVLN
;
A
#
# COMPACT_ATOMS: atom_id res chain seq x y z
N MET A 1 -93.34 -48.39 -20.66
CA MET A 1 -92.35 -48.73 -19.61
C MET A 1 -90.97 -48.46 -20.17
N THR A 2 -90.24 -47.57 -19.50
CA THR A 2 -88.83 -47.24 -19.72
C THR A 2 -87.97 -48.49 -19.79
N LEU A 3 -87.00 -48.56 -20.71
CA LEU A 3 -85.74 -49.32 -20.62
C LEU A 3 -84.96 -49.04 -21.91
N THR A 4 -83.95 -48.16 -21.83
CA THR A 4 -82.53 -48.57 -21.82
C THR A 4 -82.12 -49.18 -23.16
N SER A 5 -81.62 -48.34 -24.05
CA SER A 5 -80.96 -48.75 -25.28
C SER A 5 -79.53 -49.27 -24.98
N PRO A 6 -79.11 -50.37 -25.64
CA PRO A 6 -77.86 -51.09 -25.37
C PRO A 6 -76.61 -50.45 -26.01
N PRO A 7 -75.40 -50.83 -25.55
CA PRO A 7 -74.14 -50.14 -25.84
C PRO A 7 -73.62 -50.36 -27.26
N SER A 8 -73.09 -49.29 -27.85
CA SER A 8 -72.47 -49.27 -29.17
C SER A 8 -71.15 -50.05 -29.20
N ALA A 9 -71.15 -51.11 -30.02
CA ALA A 9 -69.97 -51.91 -30.31
C ALA A 9 -69.06 -51.23 -31.34
N PHE A 10 -67.76 -51.23 -31.03
CA PHE A 10 -66.63 -51.44 -31.93
C PHE A 10 -66.65 -50.74 -33.30
N GLY A 11 -66.05 -49.55 -33.34
CA GLY A 11 -65.31 -49.06 -34.51
C GLY A 11 -63.81 -49.19 -34.25
N THR A 12 -63.15 -50.12 -34.92
CA THR A 12 -61.69 -50.21 -34.96
C THR A 12 -61.12 -49.13 -35.88
N SER A 13 -60.17 -48.33 -35.40
CA SER A 13 -59.22 -47.54 -36.19
C SER A 13 -58.12 -46.95 -35.27
N PRO A 14 -56.93 -46.65 -35.81
CA PRO A 14 -55.74 -47.48 -35.81
C PRO A 14 -54.81 -47.24 -34.60
N ARG A 15 -53.83 -48.14 -34.38
CA ARG A 15 -52.74 -47.97 -33.41
C ARG A 15 -52.13 -46.57 -33.52
N LYS A 16 -52.43 -45.67 -32.57
CA LYS A 16 -51.66 -44.45 -32.37
C LYS A 16 -50.28 -44.87 -31.86
N ARG A 17 -49.29 -44.68 -32.73
CA ARG A 17 -47.86 -44.69 -32.39
C ARG A 17 -47.69 -43.76 -31.19
N GLY A 18 -47.28 -44.31 -30.04
CA GLY A 18 -47.16 -43.55 -28.80
C GLY A 18 -46.18 -42.40 -28.95
N GLU A 19 -46.67 -41.16 -28.91
CA GLU A 19 -45.82 -40.00 -28.74
C GLU A 19 -45.48 -39.88 -27.25
N ALA A 20 -44.18 -39.82 -26.93
CA ALA A 20 -43.69 -39.67 -25.58
C ALA A 20 -44.05 -38.25 -25.06
N GLY A 21 -44.83 -38.19 -23.99
CA GLY A 21 -45.23 -36.93 -23.35
C GLY A 21 -44.27 -36.49 -22.24
N TRP A 22 -44.12 -35.18 -22.07
CA TRP A 22 -43.38 -34.59 -20.95
C TRP A 22 -44.10 -34.82 -19.61
N GLY A 23 -43.35 -35.15 -18.55
CA GLY A 23 -43.88 -35.45 -17.22
C GLY A 23 -44.53 -34.26 -16.50
N GLU A 24 -45.42 -34.56 -15.56
CA GLU A 24 -46.24 -33.58 -14.83
C GLU A 24 -45.43 -32.73 -13.83
N LYS A 25 -45.76 -31.43 -13.74
CA LYS A 25 -45.06 -30.46 -12.87
C LYS A 25 -45.34 -30.74 -11.40
N ARG A 26 -44.30 -30.99 -10.61
CA ARG A 26 -44.38 -30.93 -9.14
C ARG A 26 -43.76 -29.61 -8.67
N SER A 27 -44.57 -28.68 -8.15
CA SER A 27 -44.05 -27.44 -7.54
C SER A 27 -44.46 -27.38 -6.08
N SER A 28 -43.51 -27.13 -5.17
CA SER A 28 -43.78 -26.93 -3.74
C SER A 28 -43.05 -25.72 -3.13
N ARG A 29 -42.34 -24.90 -3.92
CA ARG A 29 -41.68 -23.70 -3.40
C ARG A 29 -41.48 -22.67 -4.51
N SER A 30 -41.84 -21.42 -4.24
CA SER A 30 -41.70 -20.29 -5.16
C SER A 30 -40.27 -20.24 -5.73
N GLY A 31 -40.13 -20.36 -7.05
CA GLY A 31 -38.87 -20.19 -7.76
C GLY A 31 -38.15 -21.46 -8.20
N VAL A 32 -38.59 -22.66 -7.79
CA VAL A 32 -37.97 -23.93 -8.23
C VAL A 32 -39.01 -24.82 -8.90
N VAL A 33 -38.84 -25.09 -10.19
CA VAL A 33 -39.72 -26.00 -10.95
C VAL A 33 -38.94 -27.27 -11.24
N SER A 34 -39.47 -28.42 -10.78
CA SER A 34 -38.88 -29.73 -11.07
C SER A 34 -39.75 -30.48 -12.07
N PHE A 35 -39.12 -31.00 -13.13
CA PHE A 35 -39.75 -31.90 -14.09
C PHE A 35 -39.30 -33.33 -13.85
N ASP A 36 -40.28 -34.24 -13.80
CA ASP A 36 -40.03 -35.68 -13.89
C ASP A 36 -39.66 -36.04 -15.33
N GLY A 37 -38.81 -37.05 -15.54
CA GLY A 37 -38.31 -37.44 -16.86
C GLY A 37 -39.39 -37.90 -17.85
N ILE A 38 -38.95 -38.29 -19.06
CA ILE A 38 -39.84 -38.77 -20.13
C ILE A 38 -40.60 -40.03 -19.65
N ARG A 39 -41.93 -40.04 -19.82
CA ARG A 39 -42.78 -41.19 -19.53
C ARG A 39 -43.09 -41.97 -20.81
N LEU A 40 -43.03 -43.29 -20.71
CA LEU A 40 -43.53 -44.21 -21.73
C LEU A 40 -45.07 -44.19 -21.71
N THR A 41 -45.68 -44.67 -22.79
CA THR A 41 -47.16 -44.77 -22.92
C THR A 41 -47.82 -45.55 -21.79
N ASP A 42 -47.06 -46.44 -21.14
CA ASP A 42 -47.53 -47.29 -20.05
C ASP A 42 -47.44 -46.61 -18.67
N GLY A 43 -47.13 -45.31 -18.63
CA GLY A 43 -47.02 -44.50 -17.40
C GLY A 43 -45.72 -44.69 -16.62
N ARG A 44 -44.85 -45.62 -17.04
CA ARG A 44 -43.53 -45.84 -16.44
C ARG A 44 -42.52 -44.79 -16.93
N LEU A 45 -41.68 -44.29 -16.03
CA LEU A 45 -40.56 -43.41 -16.35
C LEU A 45 -39.46 -44.21 -17.06
N VAL A 46 -38.89 -43.66 -18.14
CA VAL A 46 -37.78 -44.31 -18.86
C VAL A 46 -36.56 -44.47 -17.94
N TYR A 47 -36.31 -43.47 -17.10
CA TYR A 47 -35.26 -43.50 -16.08
C TYR A 47 -35.81 -42.95 -14.75
N PRO A 48 -36.16 -43.82 -13.79
CA PRO A 48 -36.60 -43.37 -12.47
C PRO A 48 -35.41 -42.72 -11.72
N GLY A 49 -35.61 -41.51 -11.21
CA GLY A 49 -34.60 -40.79 -10.41
C GLY A 49 -33.87 -39.65 -11.14
N LEU A 50 -34.10 -39.45 -12.45
CA LEU A 50 -33.59 -38.28 -13.16
C LEU A 50 -34.66 -37.16 -13.18
N SER A 51 -34.54 -36.20 -12.26
CA SER A 51 -35.36 -34.99 -12.26
C SER A 51 -34.51 -33.79 -12.65
N ASN A 52 -34.97 -33.00 -13.61
CA ASN A 52 -34.32 -31.73 -13.94
C ASN A 52 -34.98 -30.63 -13.11
N THR A 53 -34.19 -30.01 -12.25
CA THR A 53 -34.61 -28.89 -11.41
C THR A 53 -34.16 -27.59 -12.07
N PHE A 54 -35.11 -26.79 -12.53
CA PHE A 54 -34.83 -25.47 -13.09
C PHE A 54 -35.12 -24.41 -12.03
N GLU A 55 -34.09 -23.66 -11.66
CA GLU A 55 -34.26 -22.45 -10.85
C GLU A 55 -34.79 -21.33 -11.77
N ASN A 56 -35.97 -20.80 -11.43
CA ASN A 56 -36.57 -19.71 -12.17
C ASN A 56 -35.95 -18.37 -11.70
N TYR A 57 -34.91 -17.94 -12.42
CA TYR A 57 -34.12 -16.74 -12.16
C TYR A 57 -34.93 -15.42 -12.22
N GLU A 58 -36.17 -15.45 -12.73
CA GLU A 58 -37.04 -14.27 -12.83
C GLU A 58 -37.73 -13.92 -11.51
N THR A 59 -37.82 -14.87 -10.57
CA THR A 59 -38.50 -14.69 -9.28
C THR A 59 -37.56 -14.28 -8.14
N ILE A 60 -36.27 -14.23 -8.41
CA ILE A 60 -35.22 -13.92 -7.43
C ILE A 60 -35.04 -12.39 -7.38
N PRO A 61 -35.17 -11.72 -6.21
CA PRO A 61 -34.94 -10.28 -6.10
C PRO A 61 -33.57 -9.91 -6.67
N TRP A 62 -33.52 -8.89 -7.55
CA TRP A 62 -32.31 -8.47 -8.28
C TRP A 62 -31.06 -8.36 -7.39
N VAL A 63 -31.24 -7.91 -6.15
CA VAL A 63 -30.17 -7.73 -5.14
C VAL A 63 -29.44 -9.05 -4.83
N SER A 64 -30.16 -10.18 -4.82
CA SER A 64 -29.57 -11.50 -4.55
C SER A 64 -28.94 -12.16 -5.78
N ARG A 65 -29.23 -11.65 -6.99
CA ARG A 65 -28.64 -12.12 -8.24
C ARG A 65 -27.17 -11.69 -8.39
N ASN A 66 -26.82 -10.52 -7.84
CA ASN A 66 -25.51 -9.91 -8.03
C ASN A 66 -24.68 -9.91 -6.73
N LYS A 67 -24.43 -11.09 -6.16
CA LYS A 67 -23.66 -11.26 -4.90
C LYS A 67 -22.29 -10.57 -4.94
N SER A 68 -21.63 -10.57 -6.10
CA SER A 68 -20.34 -9.90 -6.33
C SER A 68 -20.43 -8.37 -6.26
N VAL A 69 -21.52 -7.77 -6.76
CA VAL A 69 -21.76 -6.32 -6.68
C VAL A 69 -21.98 -5.91 -5.22
N TRP A 70 -22.72 -6.73 -4.46
CA TRP A 70 -22.94 -6.48 -3.03
C TRP A 70 -21.65 -6.60 -2.22
N LEU A 71 -20.83 -7.62 -2.50
CA LEU A 71 -19.52 -7.79 -1.87
C LEU A 71 -18.58 -6.62 -2.18
N GLY A 72 -18.60 -6.12 -3.44
CA GLY A 72 -17.85 -4.94 -3.85
C GLY A 72 -18.29 -3.67 -3.11
N ALA A 73 -19.60 -3.46 -2.96
CA ALA A 73 -20.12 -2.32 -2.20
C ALA A 73 -19.72 -2.35 -0.71
N ILE A 74 -19.76 -3.54 -0.08
CA ILE A 74 -19.29 -3.71 1.31
C ILE A 74 -17.81 -3.37 1.43
N LEU A 75 -16.96 -3.90 0.55
CA LEU A 75 -15.52 -3.65 0.58
C LEU A 75 -15.19 -2.18 0.37
N LEU A 76 -15.93 -1.48 -0.50
CA LEU A 76 -15.77 -0.04 -0.72
C LEU A 76 -16.09 0.76 0.55
N VAL A 77 -17.22 0.48 1.21
CA VAL A 77 -17.60 1.13 2.48
C VAL A 77 -16.58 0.84 3.59
N LEU A 78 -16.11 -0.41 3.69
CA LEU A 78 -15.09 -0.79 4.66
C LEU A 78 -13.77 -0.02 4.42
N SER A 79 -13.37 0.16 3.16
CA SER A 79 -12.16 0.93 2.82
C SER A 79 -12.28 2.41 3.22
N ILE A 80 -13.46 3.01 3.03
CA ILE A 80 -13.74 4.40 3.44
C ILE A 80 -13.69 4.50 4.97
N ALA A 81 -14.31 3.56 5.69
CA ALA A 81 -14.28 3.54 7.15
C ALA A 81 -12.85 3.42 7.71
N ILE A 82 -12.02 2.54 7.15
CA ILE A 82 -10.60 2.43 7.52
C ILE A 82 -9.86 3.75 7.27
N THR A 83 -10.16 4.42 6.17
CA THR A 83 -9.56 5.71 5.82
C THR A 83 -9.96 6.81 6.83
N VAL A 84 -11.23 6.86 7.24
CA VAL A 84 -11.72 7.80 8.26
C VAL A 84 -11.09 7.53 9.62
N VAL A 85 -10.92 6.27 10.03
CA VAL A 85 -10.27 5.92 11.31
C VAL A 85 -8.77 6.23 11.31
N LYS A 86 -8.11 6.17 10.14
CA LYS A 86 -6.70 6.56 10.00
C LYS A 86 -6.46 8.06 9.94
N ILE A 87 -7.49 8.86 9.70
CA ILE A 87 -7.43 10.30 9.87
C ILE A 87 -7.62 10.53 11.36
N ASP A 88 -6.52 10.83 12.06
CA ASP A 88 -6.48 11.08 13.49
C ASP A 88 -7.66 11.96 13.94
N TRP A 89 -8.64 11.34 14.58
CA TRP A 89 -9.74 12.00 15.30
C TRP A 89 -9.30 12.36 16.72
N SER A 90 -8.00 12.63 16.92
CA SER A 90 -7.55 13.26 18.14
C SER A 90 -7.89 14.74 18.02
N PRO A 91 -8.74 15.30 18.90
CA PRO A 91 -8.88 16.75 18.97
C PRO A 91 -7.49 17.35 19.17
N ASP A 92 -7.20 18.40 18.41
CA ASP A 92 -6.01 19.21 18.57
C ASP A 92 -6.09 19.87 19.96
N ASP A 93 -5.43 19.29 20.97
CA ASP A 93 -5.39 19.81 22.35
C ASP A 93 -4.65 21.17 22.45
N SER A 94 -4.22 21.71 21.31
CA SER A 94 -3.54 23.00 21.15
C SER A 94 -4.42 24.23 21.46
N GLU A 95 -5.72 24.04 21.74
CA GLU A 95 -6.63 25.09 22.23
C GLU A 95 -6.77 25.11 23.77
N LEU A 96 -6.49 24.00 24.48
CA LEU A 96 -6.60 23.93 25.94
C LEU A 96 -5.41 24.57 26.67
N ASP A 97 -4.23 24.61 26.04
CA ASP A 97 -3.05 25.29 26.57
C ASP A 97 -3.19 26.83 26.59
N LYS A 98 -4.09 27.40 25.77
CA LYS A 98 -4.32 28.85 25.74
C LYS A 98 -5.28 29.34 26.82
N LEU A 99 -6.08 28.44 27.40
CA LEU A 99 -7.05 28.77 28.45
C LEU A 99 -6.56 28.44 29.86
N ALA A 100 -5.53 27.61 30.02
CA ALA A 100 -4.97 27.24 31.32
C ALA A 100 -3.94 28.24 31.90
N VAL A 101 -3.65 29.36 31.21
CA VAL A 101 -2.61 30.33 31.60
C VAL A 101 -3.14 31.50 32.44
N THR A 102 -4.42 31.55 32.83
CA THR A 102 -4.98 32.70 33.55
C THR A 102 -5.46 32.45 34.99
N VAL A 103 -5.09 31.33 35.61
CA VAL A 103 -5.37 31.15 37.05
C VAL A 103 -4.10 30.73 37.79
N ASP A 104 -3.49 31.72 38.42
CA ASP A 104 -2.32 31.62 39.28
C ASP A 104 -2.72 30.94 40.60
N PHE A 105 -2.51 29.63 40.71
CA PHE A 105 -2.52 28.90 41.98
C PHE A 105 -1.14 28.30 42.20
N GLY A 106 -0.51 28.75 43.29
CA GLY A 106 0.89 28.51 43.59
C GLY A 106 1.32 27.05 43.75
N ASP A 107 2.63 26.91 43.63
CA ASP A 107 3.48 25.89 44.23
C ASP A 107 3.15 24.41 43.94
N VAL A 108 3.54 23.95 42.74
CA VAL A 108 4.15 22.62 42.57
C VAL A 108 5.28 22.72 41.55
N VAL A 109 6.50 22.44 42.01
CA VAL A 109 7.74 22.40 41.21
C VAL A 109 7.65 21.26 40.17
N GLN A 110 7.59 21.60 38.87
CA GLN A 110 7.77 20.64 37.78
C GLN A 110 9.26 20.51 37.40
N PRO A 111 9.75 19.30 37.06
CA PRO A 111 11.15 19.10 36.68
C PRO A 111 11.46 19.84 35.37
N PHE A 112 12.55 20.62 35.41
CA PHE A 112 13.06 21.51 34.35
C PHE A 112 12.94 20.95 32.92
N LYS A 113 11.92 21.38 32.18
CA LYS A 113 12.03 21.50 30.71
C LYS A 113 12.96 22.66 30.43
N LYS A 114 14.14 22.40 29.84
CA LYS A 114 15.05 23.44 29.33
C LYS A 114 14.26 24.36 28.40
N LYS A 115 13.97 25.57 28.88
CA LYS A 115 13.37 26.65 28.11
C LYS A 115 14.45 27.16 27.15
N ASN A 116 14.16 27.19 25.85
CA ASN A 116 15.01 27.89 24.89
C ASN A 116 15.09 29.36 25.32
N VAL A 117 16.28 29.76 25.77
CA VAL A 117 16.59 31.14 26.13
C VAL A 117 16.58 31.94 24.82
N LYS A 118 15.61 32.85 24.64
CA LYS A 118 15.73 33.87 23.59
C LYS A 118 16.93 34.75 23.95
N PRO A 119 17.86 35.04 23.02
CA PRO A 119 18.94 35.98 23.27
C PRO A 119 18.35 37.31 23.74
N ARG A 120 18.81 37.79 24.89
CA ARG A 120 18.48 39.13 25.38
C ARG A 120 19.12 40.11 24.40
N GLU A 121 18.30 40.96 23.81
CA GLU A 121 18.73 42.07 22.98
C GLU A 121 19.34 43.12 23.92
N GLU A 122 20.65 43.02 24.15
CA GLU A 122 21.42 44.08 24.78
C GLU A 122 21.60 45.18 23.73
N VAL A 123 20.82 46.24 23.92
CA VAL A 123 20.99 47.50 23.20
C VAL A 123 22.15 48.22 23.87
N ASP A 124 23.33 48.10 23.27
CA ASP A 124 24.41 49.06 23.48
C ASP A 124 24.49 49.93 22.23
N GLU A 125 23.77 51.05 22.26
CA GLU A 125 24.11 52.19 21.43
C GLU A 125 25.43 52.79 21.93
N VAL A 126 26.09 53.50 21.01
CA VAL A 126 27.33 54.29 21.17
C VAL A 126 28.60 53.53 20.77
N PHE A 127 29.19 53.99 19.66
CA PHE A 127 30.49 53.64 19.06
C PHE A 127 30.49 52.68 17.85
N GLY A 128 29.95 53.16 16.72
CA GLY A 128 30.77 53.52 15.55
C GLY A 128 31.84 52.56 15.01
N ASN A 129 31.60 51.24 14.88
CA ASN A 129 32.41 50.37 14.01
C ASN A 129 31.54 49.28 13.34
N GLU A 130 31.74 49.06 12.05
CA GLU A 130 30.92 48.23 11.14
C GLU A 130 30.69 46.79 11.61
N PHE A 131 29.41 46.41 11.68
CA PHE A 131 28.83 45.09 11.40
C PHE A 131 29.81 43.92 11.17
N LEU A 132 30.38 43.37 12.25
CA LEU A 132 30.59 41.93 12.32
C LEU A 132 29.20 41.33 12.50
N LYS A 133 28.60 40.97 11.36
CA LYS A 133 27.41 40.11 11.33
C LYS A 133 27.86 38.79 11.94
N ASP A 134 27.61 38.64 13.23
CA ASP A 134 27.84 37.40 13.96
C ASP A 134 27.23 36.28 13.14
N LYS A 135 28.09 35.49 12.51
CA LYS A 135 27.68 34.26 11.87
C LYS A 135 27.21 33.40 13.03
N THR A 136 25.90 33.29 13.21
CA THR A 136 25.28 32.23 14.01
C THR A 136 26.11 30.97 13.79
N PRO A 137 26.60 30.31 14.86
CA PRO A 137 27.35 29.07 14.70
C PRO A 137 26.58 28.20 13.71
N PRO A 138 27.21 27.70 12.63
CA PRO A 138 26.49 26.92 11.64
C PRO A 138 25.76 25.82 12.40
N ASP A 139 24.43 25.80 12.26
CA ASP A 139 23.60 24.85 12.99
C ASP A 139 24.23 23.46 12.79
N PRO A 140 24.49 22.67 13.84
CA PRO A 140 25.18 21.38 13.69
C PRO A 140 24.41 20.38 12.80
N ASN A 141 23.16 20.69 12.46
CA ASN A 141 22.30 19.96 11.53
C ASN A 141 22.12 20.64 10.16
N GLN A 142 22.83 21.74 9.87
CA GLN A 142 22.73 22.42 8.59
C GLN A 142 23.51 21.63 7.53
N GLU A 143 22.77 20.83 6.76
CA GLU A 143 23.31 20.12 5.60
C GLU A 143 23.85 21.12 4.57
N ASP A 144 24.95 20.76 3.90
CA ASP A 144 25.58 21.60 2.87
C ASP A 144 24.51 22.09 1.86
N PRO A 145 24.40 23.39 1.57
CA PRO A 145 23.35 23.93 0.70
C PRO A 145 23.40 23.34 -0.71
N ARG A 146 24.56 22.81 -1.12
CA ARG A 146 24.77 22.09 -2.39
C ARG A 146 23.90 20.84 -2.52
N ILE A 147 23.48 20.24 -1.40
CA ILE A 147 22.62 19.06 -1.39
C ILE A 147 21.21 19.40 -1.89
N ALA A 148 20.74 20.63 -1.67
CA ALA A 148 19.41 21.08 -2.12
C ALA A 148 19.32 21.23 -3.65
N THR A 149 20.44 21.50 -4.31
CA THR A 149 20.52 21.61 -5.79
C THR A 149 20.81 20.28 -6.47
N ALA A 150 20.89 19.17 -5.72
CA ALA A 150 21.24 17.87 -6.29
C ALA A 150 20.17 17.36 -7.27
N VAL A 151 20.59 17.06 -8.49
CA VAL A 151 19.73 16.52 -9.54
C VAL A 151 19.74 14.99 -9.47
N ASN A 152 18.58 14.33 -9.58
CA ASN A 152 18.53 12.87 -9.66
C ASN A 152 19.22 12.37 -10.94
N ALA A 153 20.32 11.63 -10.81
CA ALA A 153 21.14 11.20 -11.96
C ALA A 153 20.33 10.38 -12.98
N ALA A 154 19.40 9.53 -12.51
CA ALA A 154 18.59 8.67 -13.36
C ALA A 154 17.53 9.41 -14.20
N VAL A 155 17.09 10.59 -13.75
CA VAL A 155 15.98 11.34 -14.39
C VAL A 155 16.49 12.61 -15.09
N GLY A 156 17.55 13.22 -14.57
CA GLY A 156 18.03 14.53 -15.01
C GLY A 156 18.94 14.53 -16.24
N GLY A 157 19.01 13.44 -17.01
CA GLY A 157 19.89 13.34 -18.18
C GLY A 157 21.38 13.50 -17.84
N ALA A 158 21.76 13.25 -16.59
CA ALA A 158 23.13 13.30 -16.13
C ALA A 158 23.82 11.96 -16.34
N THR A 159 25.14 11.99 -16.57
CA THR A 159 25.92 10.75 -16.65
C THR A 159 25.91 10.04 -15.29
N MET A 160 25.72 8.71 -15.29
CA MET A 160 25.78 7.93 -14.06
C MET A 160 27.18 8.03 -13.43
N PRO A 161 27.26 8.29 -12.12
CA PRO A 161 28.54 8.39 -11.43
C PRO A 161 29.25 7.03 -11.42
N VAL A 162 30.55 7.04 -11.72
CA VAL A 162 31.39 5.82 -11.72
C VAL A 162 32.24 5.81 -10.45
N ASP A 163 32.23 4.70 -9.71
CA ASP A 163 33.06 4.53 -8.52
C ASP A 163 34.54 4.43 -8.93
N LEU A 164 35.39 5.30 -8.37
CA LEU A 164 36.83 5.31 -8.60
C LEU A 164 37.58 4.50 -7.54
N SER A 165 36.91 4.07 -6.47
CA SER A 165 37.51 3.34 -5.35
C SER A 165 36.76 2.02 -5.09
N PRO A 166 36.72 1.09 -6.07
CA PRO A 166 35.97 -0.16 -5.96
C PRO A 166 36.54 -1.13 -4.92
N GLU A 167 37.79 -0.95 -4.52
CA GLU A 167 38.50 -1.75 -3.52
C GLU A 167 37.93 -1.54 -2.11
N ILE A 168 37.39 -0.35 -1.83
CA ILE A 168 36.83 -0.02 -0.52
C ILE A 168 35.41 -0.61 -0.43
N ARG A 169 35.25 -1.67 0.34
CA ARG A 169 33.95 -2.31 0.60
C ARG A 169 33.51 -2.13 2.05
N PRO A 170 32.19 -2.05 2.31
CA PRO A 170 31.72 -1.88 3.67
C PRO A 170 31.98 -3.13 4.50
N ALA A 171 32.59 -2.93 5.66
CA ALA A 171 32.92 -4.01 6.58
C ALA A 171 31.66 -4.58 7.23
N TYR A 172 31.60 -5.91 7.35
CA TYR A 172 30.61 -6.59 8.16
C TYR A 172 30.86 -6.32 9.64
N THR A 173 29.84 -5.88 10.37
CA THR A 173 29.90 -5.73 11.82
C THR A 173 29.97 -7.11 12.48
N SER A 174 30.61 -7.18 13.66
CA SER A 174 30.72 -8.42 14.44
C SER A 174 29.35 -8.96 14.81
N GLU A 175 28.43 -8.08 15.22
CA GLU A 175 27.07 -8.47 15.62
C GLU A 175 26.27 -9.03 14.44
N ALA A 176 26.33 -8.41 13.26
CA ALA A 176 25.64 -8.91 12.07
C ALA A 176 26.22 -10.23 11.56
N ARG A 177 27.54 -10.44 11.72
CA ARG A 177 28.20 -11.71 11.39
C ARG A 177 27.75 -12.83 12.34
N SER A 178 27.71 -12.58 13.64
CA SER A 178 27.25 -13.55 14.64
C SER A 178 25.77 -13.89 14.48
N ALA A 179 24.95 -12.91 14.07
CA ALA A 179 23.53 -13.10 13.81
C ALA A 179 23.21 -13.67 12.41
N GLY A 180 24.22 -13.89 11.55
CA GLY A 180 24.03 -14.44 10.20
C GLY A 180 23.13 -13.57 9.30
N ILE A 181 23.14 -12.25 9.48
CA ILE A 181 22.26 -11.35 8.74
C ILE A 181 22.79 -11.14 7.33
N GLU A 182 21.96 -11.40 6.33
CA GLU A 182 22.24 -11.16 4.92
C GLU A 182 21.16 -10.29 4.28
N GLY A 183 21.51 -9.59 3.21
CA GLY A 183 20.54 -8.86 2.40
C GLY A 183 21.15 -7.73 1.61
N ALA A 184 20.36 -6.68 1.34
CA ALA A 184 20.83 -5.53 0.59
C ALA A 184 20.34 -4.22 1.23
N VAL A 185 21.25 -3.25 1.34
CA VAL A 185 20.95 -1.89 1.79
C VAL A 185 20.92 -0.99 0.56
N THR A 186 19.88 -0.16 0.46
CA THR A 186 19.86 0.92 -0.54
C THR A 186 20.40 2.19 0.10
N LEU A 187 21.43 2.77 -0.50
CA LEU A 187 22.03 4.02 -0.07
C LEU A 187 21.63 5.14 -1.01
N GLU A 188 21.19 6.26 -0.44
CA GLU A 188 21.08 7.53 -1.12
C GLU A 188 22.41 8.27 -1.00
N ILE A 189 23.02 8.55 -2.14
CA ILE A 189 24.35 9.18 -2.21
C ILE A 189 24.23 10.47 -3.02
N VAL A 190 24.76 11.56 -2.45
CA VAL A 190 24.86 12.86 -3.11
C VAL A 190 26.34 13.14 -3.40
N ILE A 191 26.68 13.30 -4.67
CA ILE A 191 28.03 13.53 -5.16
C ILE A 191 28.17 14.99 -5.61
N SER A 192 29.23 15.66 -5.16
CA SER A 192 29.63 17.00 -5.58
C SER A 192 30.12 17.02 -7.03
N GLU A 193 30.20 18.21 -7.62
CA GLU A 193 30.82 18.46 -8.92
C GLU A 193 32.30 18.01 -8.98
N ASP A 194 32.97 17.94 -7.82
CA ASP A 194 34.35 17.45 -7.69
C ASP A 194 34.46 15.93 -7.55
N GLY A 195 33.34 15.19 -7.54
CA GLY A 195 33.34 13.73 -7.35
C GLY A 195 33.47 13.27 -5.89
N LYS A 196 33.41 14.20 -4.93
CA LYS A 196 33.36 13.90 -3.48
C LYS A 196 31.93 13.60 -3.05
N VAL A 197 31.75 12.65 -2.14
CA VAL A 197 30.44 12.36 -1.54
C VAL A 197 30.13 13.39 -0.46
N LEU A 198 29.10 14.19 -0.67
CA LEU A 198 28.60 15.17 0.31
C LEU A 198 27.73 14.50 1.36
N ARG A 199 26.88 13.56 0.93
CA ARG A 199 25.94 12.84 1.80
C ARG A 199 25.84 11.38 1.38
N ALA A 200 25.82 10.49 2.36
CA ALA A 200 25.47 9.09 2.20
C ALA A 200 24.49 8.72 3.31
N LYS A 201 23.26 8.34 2.96
CA LYS A 201 22.21 7.98 3.91
C LYS A 201 21.51 6.68 3.49
N PRO A 202 21.34 5.71 4.40
CA PRO A 202 20.55 4.52 4.10
C PRO A 202 19.07 4.89 3.99
N VAL A 203 18.42 4.38 2.94
CA VAL A 203 17.01 4.61 2.63
C VAL A 203 16.28 3.29 2.38
N GLY A 204 14.99 3.26 2.66
CA GLY A 204 14.17 2.06 2.49
C GLY A 204 14.35 1.05 3.62
N LYS A 205 14.37 -0.24 3.26
CA LYS A 205 14.48 -1.34 4.24
C LYS A 205 15.89 -1.39 4.83
N LYS A 206 15.97 -1.13 6.12
CA LYS A 206 17.19 -1.23 6.92
C LYS A 206 17.52 -2.68 7.24
N LEU A 207 18.79 -3.04 7.18
CA LEU A 207 19.28 -4.35 7.63
C LEU A 207 19.51 -4.36 9.15
N GLY A 208 19.82 -3.20 9.74
CA GLY A 208 20.10 -3.08 11.17
C GLY A 208 21.48 -3.62 11.56
N MET A 209 21.69 -3.81 12.87
CA MET A 209 22.93 -4.39 13.44
C MET A 209 24.22 -3.65 13.02
N GLY A 210 24.14 -2.36 12.72
CA GLY A 210 25.29 -1.54 12.32
C GLY A 210 25.70 -1.65 10.84
N LEU A 211 25.04 -2.51 10.04
CA LEU A 211 25.39 -2.69 8.62
C LEU A 211 25.08 -1.45 7.79
N ASP A 212 23.96 -0.79 8.07
CA ASP A 212 23.52 0.41 7.36
C ASP A 212 24.50 1.58 7.60
N GLU A 213 24.95 1.74 8.85
CA GLU A 213 25.91 2.75 9.27
C GLU A 213 27.30 2.48 8.70
N ALA A 214 27.75 1.22 8.73
CA ALA A 214 29.01 0.80 8.12
C ALA A 214 29.02 1.06 6.62
N ALA A 215 27.91 0.77 5.93
CA ALA A 215 27.71 1.08 4.52
C ALA A 215 27.82 2.59 4.27
N ALA A 216 27.03 3.40 4.99
CA ALA A 216 27.05 4.86 4.82
C ALA A 216 28.43 5.48 5.08
N LYS A 217 29.14 5.04 6.13
CA LYS A 217 30.48 5.51 6.46
C LYS A 217 31.49 5.19 5.37
N THR A 218 31.42 3.99 4.80
CA THR A 218 32.31 3.55 3.73
C THR A 218 32.08 4.36 2.46
N TYR A 219 30.82 4.53 2.05
CA TYR A 219 30.49 5.31 0.85
C TYR A 219 30.79 6.80 1.00
N LYS A 220 30.72 7.36 2.22
CA LYS A 220 31.16 8.74 2.49
C LYS A 220 32.67 8.93 2.25
N ALA A 221 33.48 7.90 2.46
CA ALA A 221 34.93 7.96 2.24
C ALA A 221 35.32 7.76 0.76
N LYS A 222 34.45 7.16 -0.06
CA LYS A 222 34.72 6.88 -1.47
C LYS A 222 34.88 8.14 -2.34
N ARG A 223 35.43 7.93 -3.53
CA ARG A 223 35.53 8.92 -4.59
C ARG A 223 34.82 8.41 -5.83
N PHE A 224 34.08 9.30 -6.47
CA PHE A 224 33.34 9.03 -7.69
C PHE A 224 33.82 9.94 -8.79
N LYS A 225 33.66 9.50 -10.03
CA LYS A 225 33.81 10.36 -11.19
C LYS A 225 32.66 11.38 -11.18
N PRO A 226 32.94 12.69 -11.35
CA PRO A 226 31.90 13.71 -11.48
C PRO A 226 30.88 13.36 -12.56
N SER A 227 29.61 13.62 -12.26
CA SER A 227 28.53 13.48 -13.24
C SER A 227 28.42 14.72 -14.10
N ILE A 228 28.41 14.50 -15.41
CA ILE A 228 28.25 15.56 -16.40
C ILE A 228 26.77 15.69 -16.72
N GLY A 229 26.22 16.89 -16.56
CA GLY A 229 24.84 17.22 -16.92
C GLY A 229 24.64 17.43 -18.42
N PRO A 230 23.39 17.63 -18.88
CA PRO A 230 23.09 17.80 -20.30
C PRO A 230 23.75 19.05 -20.92
N ALA A 231 24.09 20.05 -20.12
CA ALA A 231 24.82 21.25 -20.56
C ALA A 231 26.34 21.06 -20.65
N GLY A 232 26.86 19.84 -20.43
CA GLY A 232 28.30 19.53 -20.47
C GLY A 232 29.10 19.98 -19.25
N LYS A 233 28.44 20.49 -18.20
CA LYS A 233 29.07 20.90 -16.93
C LYS A 233 28.95 19.80 -15.87
N ALA A 234 29.93 19.72 -14.98
CA ALA A 234 29.81 18.91 -13.78
C ALA A 234 28.68 19.46 -12.90
N ILE A 235 27.80 18.58 -12.42
CA ILE A 235 26.66 18.95 -11.59
C ILE A 235 26.61 18.06 -10.34
N VAL A 236 26.06 18.60 -9.26
CA VAL A 236 25.75 17.81 -8.06
C VAL A 236 24.63 16.83 -8.40
N VAL A 237 24.88 15.54 -8.17
CA VAL A 237 23.89 14.50 -8.46
C VAL A 237 23.53 13.69 -7.23
N LYS A 238 22.27 13.27 -7.20
CA LYS A 238 21.72 12.31 -6.26
C LYS A 238 21.47 10.99 -7.00
N TYR A 239 21.97 9.88 -6.47
CA TYR A 239 21.72 8.55 -7.02
C TYR A 239 21.57 7.51 -5.90
N TYR A 240 20.95 6.38 -6.25
CA TYR A 240 20.68 5.29 -5.32
C TYR A 240 21.56 4.10 -5.67
N GLU A 241 22.39 3.68 -4.72
CA GLU A 241 23.27 2.52 -4.86
C GLU A 241 22.76 1.36 -3.99
N ARG A 242 22.70 0.16 -4.55
CA ARG A 242 22.27 -1.03 -3.81
C ARG A 242 23.48 -1.86 -3.41
N VAL A 243 23.76 -1.89 -2.12
CA VAL A 243 24.87 -2.65 -1.53
C VAL A 243 24.38 -4.01 -1.06
N LYS A 244 24.91 -5.09 -1.62
CA LYS A 244 24.58 -6.46 -1.19
C LYS A 244 25.58 -6.94 -0.13
N PHE A 245 25.06 -7.41 0.99
CA PHE A 245 25.79 -8.07 2.07
C PHE A 245 25.47 -9.56 2.05
N VAL A 246 26.51 -10.38 1.84
CA VAL A 246 26.45 -11.84 1.84
C VAL A 246 27.55 -12.36 2.76
N LEU A 247 27.25 -13.43 3.50
CA LEU A 247 28.22 -14.13 4.30
C LEU A 247 28.87 -15.22 3.44
N ASN A 248 30.20 -15.23 3.38
CA ASN A 248 30.99 -16.27 2.71
C ASN A 248 31.40 -17.36 3.68
#